data_AF-U6D710-F1
#
_entry.id   AF-U6D710-F1
#
_cell.length_a   1.000
_cell.length_b   1.000
_cell.length_c   1.000
_cell.angle_alpha   90.00
_cell.angle_beta   90.00
_cell.angle_gamma   90.00
#
_symmetry.space_group_name_H-M   'P 1'
#
loop_
_entity.id
_entity.type
_entity.pdbx_description
1 polymer ?
#
loop_
_entity_poly.entity_id
_entity_poly.type
_entity_poly.pdbx_seq_one_letter_code
_entity_poly.pdbx_strand_id
1 'polypeptide(L)'
;MLVKKCLVKCLHRLQKGPGYSYKELLLWYCNNTNTHGPKRIICEGPKKKAVWFLITLLFTSLVCWQWGVFIRTYLSWEVSVSLSLGFKTMDFPAVTICNASPFQYSKVKHLLKDLDELMEAVLERILAPEQSYANATRTLNFTIWNDTPLVLIDEQNPHRPVVLDLFGDVHNGSADSSLAPGRTCTAQGCKVAMRLCSLNGTACTFRNFTSATHAVTEWYQLQATNIFSQVPTHKLAEMSYPAERLILACLFGSEPCSYRNFTSIFHPDYGNCYIFNWGMTEKALPSANPGAEFGLKLILDIGQEDYVPFLTSTAGARLLLHEQRSYPFIKDEGIYAMSGTETSIGVLVDKLERMGEP
;
A
#
# COMPACT_ATOMS: atom_id res chain seq x y z
N MET A 1 2.73 40.72 15.58
CA MET A 1 2.81 42.06 16.23
C MET A 1 1.48 42.83 16.29
N LEU A 2 0.57 42.69 15.31
CA LEU A 2 -0.72 43.41 15.30
C LEU A 2 -1.65 43.07 16.47
N VAL A 3 -1.77 41.79 16.83
CA VAL A 3 -2.68 41.32 17.91
C VAL A 3 -2.26 41.88 19.27
N LYS A 4 -0.96 41.94 19.56
CA LYS A 4 -0.42 42.52 20.80
C LYS A 4 -0.69 44.03 20.88
N LYS A 5 -0.55 44.77 19.76
CA LYS A 5 -0.92 46.20 19.67
C LYS A 5 -2.44 46.42 19.82
N CYS A 6 -3.26 45.51 19.29
CA CYS A 6 -4.71 45.58 19.40
C CYS A 6 -5.18 45.29 20.84
N LEU A 7 -4.58 44.28 21.49
CA LEU A 7 -4.83 43.97 22.90
C LEU A 7 -4.40 45.11 23.81
N VAL A 8 -3.23 45.73 23.59
CA VAL A 8 -2.79 46.89 24.38
C VAL A 8 -3.67 48.12 24.12
N LYS A 9 -4.13 48.36 22.89
CA LYS A 9 -5.13 49.42 22.60
C LYS A 9 -6.49 49.15 23.25
N CYS A 10 -6.95 47.90 23.28
CA CYS A 10 -8.17 47.51 23.99
C CYS A 10 -7.99 47.66 25.50
N LEU A 11 -6.85 47.23 26.06
CA LEU A 11 -6.54 47.37 27.48
C LEU A 11 -6.47 48.85 27.89
N HIS A 12 -5.83 49.69 27.07
CA HIS A 12 -5.72 51.13 27.31
C HIS A 12 -7.07 51.86 27.11
N ARG A 13 -7.97 51.35 26.26
CA ARG A 13 -9.36 51.84 26.15
C ARG A 13 -10.25 51.38 27.31
N LEU A 14 -10.00 50.19 27.87
CA LEU A 14 -10.66 49.72 29.10
C LEU A 14 -10.19 50.51 30.32
N GLN A 15 -8.91 50.86 30.40
CA GLN A 15 -8.33 51.64 31.51
C GLN A 15 -8.67 53.13 31.46
N LYS A 16 -8.85 53.70 30.25
CA LYS A 16 -9.33 55.08 30.03
C LYS A 16 -10.78 55.11 29.52
N GLY A 17 -11.61 54.18 29.99
CA GLY A 17 -13.06 54.29 29.82
C GLY A 17 -13.55 55.60 30.43
N PRO A 18 -14.73 56.11 30.01
CA PRO A 18 -15.30 57.30 30.65
C PRO A 18 -15.39 57.00 32.15
N GLY A 19 -15.12 57.98 33.01
CA GLY A 19 -14.94 57.83 34.46
C GLY A 19 -16.17 57.36 35.25
N TYR A 20 -17.06 56.59 34.60
CA TYR A 20 -18.20 55.96 35.19
C TYR A 20 -17.78 54.82 36.10
N SER A 21 -18.31 54.82 37.32
CA SER A 21 -18.29 53.64 38.17
C SER A 21 -19.05 52.50 37.49
N TYR A 22 -18.70 51.23 37.77
CA TYR A 22 -19.45 50.06 37.27
C TYR A 22 -20.96 50.16 37.55
N LYS A 23 -21.34 50.84 38.65
CA LYS A 23 -22.73 51.12 39.00
C LYS A 23 -23.41 52.09 38.02
N GLU A 24 -22.71 53.13 37.61
CA GLU A 24 -23.21 54.15 36.67
C GLU A 24 -23.35 53.56 35.26
N LEU A 25 -22.42 52.70 34.86
CA LEU A 25 -22.49 51.98 33.59
C LEU A 25 -23.69 51.01 33.55
N LEU A 26 -23.93 50.28 34.65
CA LEU A 26 -25.08 49.39 34.78
C LEU A 26 -26.40 50.17 34.73
N LEU A 27 -26.48 51.30 35.43
CA LEU A 27 -27.64 52.21 35.41
C LEU A 27 -27.90 52.77 34.00
N TRP A 28 -26.84 53.19 33.31
CA TRP A 28 -26.93 53.66 31.93
C TRP A 28 -27.42 52.54 31.00
N TYR A 29 -26.86 51.33 31.11
CA TYR A 29 -27.30 50.17 30.33
C TYR A 29 -28.77 49.85 30.58
N CYS A 30 -29.20 49.74 31.84
CA CYS A 30 -30.59 49.42 32.19
C CYS A 30 -31.59 50.49 31.72
N ASN A 31 -31.18 51.76 31.60
CA ASN A 31 -32.05 52.83 31.13
C ASN A 31 -32.14 52.92 29.60
N ASN A 32 -31.08 52.53 28.88
CA ASN A 32 -30.99 52.64 27.41
C ASN A 32 -31.17 51.30 26.68
N THR A 33 -31.19 50.18 27.39
CA THR A 33 -31.42 48.87 26.79
C THR A 33 -32.90 48.66 26.47
N ASN A 34 -33.15 47.97 25.35
CA ASN A 34 -34.49 47.49 24.99
C ASN A 34 -34.90 46.25 25.81
N THR A 35 -33.97 45.68 26.61
CA THR A 35 -34.28 44.55 27.50
C THR A 35 -35.11 45.02 28.69
N HIS A 36 -36.38 44.63 28.75
CA HIS A 36 -37.30 45.11 29.80
C HIS A 36 -36.94 44.66 31.22
N GLY A 37 -36.24 43.52 31.37
CA GLY A 37 -35.84 42.96 32.67
C GLY A 37 -34.93 43.88 33.49
N PRO A 38 -33.71 44.20 33.01
CA PRO A 38 -32.75 45.06 33.71
C PRO A 38 -33.29 46.44 34.15
N LYS A 39 -34.13 47.07 33.33
CA LYS A 39 -34.79 48.34 33.67
C LYS A 39 -35.73 48.22 34.87
N ARG A 40 -36.55 47.17 34.91
CA ARG A 40 -37.54 46.93 35.98
C ARG A 40 -36.91 46.45 37.29
N ILE A 41 -35.73 45.82 37.22
CA ILE A 41 -34.93 45.41 38.39
C ILE A 41 -34.43 46.62 39.21
N ILE A 42 -34.21 47.79 38.57
CA ILE A 42 -33.69 48.99 39.25
C ILE A 42 -34.81 49.94 39.71
N CYS A 43 -35.85 50.12 38.89
CA CYS A 43 -36.88 51.16 39.13
C CYS A 43 -38.05 50.75 40.05
N GLU A 44 -38.34 49.46 40.23
CA GLU A 44 -39.55 49.03 40.97
C GLU A 44 -39.34 48.80 42.49
N GLY A 45 -40.42 48.53 43.23
CA GLY A 45 -40.38 48.23 44.67
C GLY A 45 -39.77 46.85 45.01
N PRO A 46 -39.35 46.59 46.27
CA PRO A 46 -38.50 45.44 46.63
C PRO A 46 -39.09 44.07 46.26
N LYS A 47 -40.42 43.87 46.39
CA LYS A 47 -41.09 42.62 45.99
C LYS A 47 -41.09 42.41 44.47
N LYS A 48 -41.31 43.48 43.70
CA LYS A 48 -41.34 43.40 42.23
C LYS A 48 -39.93 43.28 41.64
N LYS A 49 -38.93 43.90 42.27
CA LYS A 49 -37.51 43.73 41.92
C LYS A 49 -37.07 42.26 41.99
N ALA A 50 -37.44 41.55 43.06
CA ALA A 50 -37.11 40.13 43.20
C ALA A 50 -37.74 39.27 42.10
N VAL A 51 -39.01 39.55 41.75
CA VAL A 51 -39.72 38.86 40.66
C VAL A 51 -39.05 39.12 39.31
N TRP A 52 -38.78 40.39 38.97
CA TRP A 52 -38.12 40.73 37.71
C TRP A 52 -36.69 40.22 37.62
N PHE A 53 -35.97 40.14 38.75
CA PHE A 53 -34.64 39.55 38.81
C PHE A 53 -34.67 38.05 38.49
N LEU A 54 -35.58 37.28 39.13
CA LEU A 54 -35.73 35.85 38.87
C LEU A 54 -36.14 35.56 37.42
N ILE A 55 -37.08 36.33 36.87
CA ILE A 55 -37.50 36.22 35.47
C ILE A 55 -36.34 36.51 34.52
N THR A 56 -35.60 37.59 34.75
CA THR A 56 -34.47 37.99 33.89
C THR A 56 -33.33 36.96 33.97
N LEU A 57 -33.08 36.39 35.16
CA LEU A 57 -32.10 35.33 35.35
C LEU A 57 -32.48 34.06 34.59
N LEU A 58 -33.76 33.64 34.67
CA LEU A 58 -34.27 32.47 33.93
C LEU A 58 -34.07 32.63 32.41
N PHE A 59 -34.47 33.77 31.84
CA PHE A 59 -34.30 34.03 30.41
C PHE A 59 -32.84 34.11 30.00
N THR A 60 -31.96 34.70 30.82
CA THR A 60 -30.53 34.75 30.53
C THR A 60 -29.91 33.34 30.50
N SER A 61 -30.28 32.48 31.45
CA SER A 61 -29.84 31.08 31.47
C SER A 61 -30.31 30.29 30.24
N LEU A 62 -31.56 30.51 29.79
CA LEU A 62 -32.08 29.88 28.57
C LEU A 62 -31.32 30.33 27.32
N VAL A 63 -30.96 31.62 27.23
CA VAL A 63 -30.18 32.14 26.10
C VAL A 63 -28.76 31.56 26.10
N CYS A 64 -28.08 31.53 27.25
CA CYS A 64 -26.76 30.91 27.37
C CYS A 64 -26.80 29.42 27.01
N TRP A 65 -27.84 28.70 27.44
CA TRP A 65 -28.08 27.31 27.05
C TRP A 65 -28.25 27.18 25.54
N GLN A 66 -29.09 28.01 24.92
CA GLN A 66 -29.33 27.99 23.47
C GLN A 66 -28.05 28.31 22.67
N TRP A 67 -27.23 29.25 23.13
CA TRP A 67 -25.92 29.53 22.54
C TRP A 67 -24.99 28.32 22.66
N GLY A 68 -24.98 27.66 23.81
CA GLY A 68 -24.27 26.40 23.99
C GLY A 68 -24.72 25.33 22.99
N VAL A 69 -26.03 25.18 22.78
CA VAL A 69 -26.59 24.26 21.77
C VAL A 69 -26.13 24.65 20.37
N PHE A 70 -26.27 25.91 19.96
CA PHE A 70 -25.86 26.35 18.62
C PHE A 70 -24.37 26.22 18.35
N ILE A 71 -23.52 26.56 19.33
CA ILE A 71 -22.08 26.37 19.20
C ILE A 71 -21.76 24.88 19.07
N ARG A 72 -22.42 24.01 19.85
CA ARG A 72 -22.23 22.56 19.76
C ARG A 72 -22.69 22.00 18.42
N THR A 73 -23.81 22.46 17.88
CA THR A 73 -24.30 22.03 16.56
C THR A 73 -23.43 22.56 15.43
N TYR A 74 -22.91 23.79 15.53
CA TYR A 74 -21.97 24.32 14.54
C TYR A 74 -20.65 23.52 14.56
N LEU A 75 -20.14 23.19 15.74
CA LEU A 75 -18.91 22.41 15.91
C LEU A 75 -19.10 20.89 15.78
N SER A 76 -20.33 20.39 15.54
CA SER A 76 -20.57 18.95 15.33
C SER A 76 -20.32 18.52 13.88
N TRP A 77 -20.24 19.47 12.93
CA TRP A 77 -19.94 19.21 11.52
C TRP A 77 -20.81 18.09 10.91
N GLU A 78 -22.10 18.08 11.25
CA GLU A 78 -23.03 17.08 10.72
C GLU A 78 -23.15 17.17 9.19
N VAL A 79 -23.04 16.03 8.51
CA VAL A 79 -23.13 15.89 7.05
C VAL A 79 -24.35 15.09 6.65
N SER A 80 -24.95 15.40 5.49
CA SER A 80 -26.02 14.62 4.89
C SER A 80 -25.50 13.80 3.70
N VAL A 81 -25.86 12.52 3.64
CA VAL A 81 -25.44 11.61 2.56
C VAL A 81 -26.54 11.53 1.51
N SER A 82 -26.17 11.63 0.23
CA SER A 82 -27.08 11.41 -0.90
C SER A 82 -26.52 10.31 -1.81
N LEU A 83 -27.37 9.36 -2.21
CA LEU A 83 -27.01 8.25 -3.09
C LEU A 83 -27.65 8.46 -4.47
N SER A 84 -26.84 8.41 -5.52
CA SER A 84 -27.32 8.45 -6.90
C SER A 84 -26.82 7.22 -7.66
N LEU A 85 -27.75 6.43 -8.22
CA LEU A 85 -27.46 5.22 -8.97
C LEU A 85 -28.05 5.35 -10.36
N GLY A 86 -27.26 5.05 -11.40
CA GLY A 86 -27.72 5.09 -12.77
C GLY A 86 -26.58 4.94 -13.77
N PHE A 87 -26.96 4.64 -15.01
CA PHE A 87 -26.03 4.61 -16.14
C PHE A 87 -25.93 6.02 -16.73
N LYS A 88 -24.71 6.55 -16.77
CA LYS A 88 -24.39 7.80 -17.44
C LYS A 88 -23.13 7.59 -18.27
N THR A 89 -22.96 8.36 -19.34
CA THR A 89 -21.70 8.39 -20.07
C THR A 89 -20.58 8.79 -19.12
N MET A 90 -19.52 7.97 -19.07
CA MET A 90 -18.34 8.22 -18.25
C MET A 90 -17.09 7.84 -19.03
N ASP A 91 -15.95 8.36 -18.61
CA ASP A 91 -14.65 7.95 -19.15
C ASP A 91 -14.41 6.47 -18.81
N PHE A 92 -14.01 5.69 -19.82
CA PHE A 92 -13.65 4.29 -19.61
C PHE A 92 -12.39 4.23 -18.72
N PRO A 93 -12.34 3.39 -17.67
CA PRO A 93 -11.22 3.37 -16.73
C PRO A 93 -9.89 3.14 -17.42
N ALA A 94 -8.81 3.59 -16.79
CA ALA A 94 -7.48 3.23 -17.24
C ALA A 94 -7.25 1.74 -16.94
N VAL A 95 -6.82 0.98 -17.94
CA VAL A 95 -6.58 -0.46 -17.81
C VAL A 95 -5.08 -0.71 -17.89
N THR A 96 -4.48 -1.06 -16.77
CA THR A 96 -3.07 -1.44 -16.72
C THR A 96 -2.92 -2.94 -16.84
N ILE A 97 -2.01 -3.37 -17.71
CA ILE A 97 -1.71 -4.76 -18.01
C ILE A 97 -0.22 -4.99 -17.73
N CYS A 98 0.11 -6.01 -16.95
CA CYS A 98 1.48 -6.52 -16.84
C CYS A 98 1.52 -8.01 -17.06
N ASN A 99 2.68 -8.50 -17.44
CA ASN A 99 2.97 -9.92 -17.35
C ASN A 99 3.19 -10.33 -15.87
N ALA A 100 2.86 -11.57 -15.51
CA ALA A 100 3.22 -12.13 -14.20
C ALA A 100 4.74 -12.28 -14.04
N SER A 101 5.47 -12.58 -15.13
CA SER A 101 6.93 -12.62 -15.11
C SER A 101 7.53 -11.27 -15.51
N PRO A 102 8.47 -10.70 -14.72
CA PRO A 102 9.00 -9.37 -14.99
C PRO A 102 9.93 -9.30 -16.20
N PHE A 103 10.62 -10.38 -16.53
CA PHE A 103 11.65 -10.40 -17.57
C PHE A 103 11.55 -11.63 -18.46
N GLN A 104 12.06 -11.51 -19.68
CA GLN A 104 12.30 -12.65 -20.57
C GLN A 104 13.53 -13.40 -20.07
N TYR A 105 13.37 -14.65 -19.64
CA TYR A 105 14.44 -15.47 -19.06
C TYR A 105 15.63 -15.60 -20.01
N SER A 106 15.36 -15.79 -21.30
CA SER A 106 16.35 -15.81 -22.38
C SER A 106 17.29 -14.60 -22.39
N LYS A 107 16.80 -13.43 -21.98
CA LYS A 107 17.58 -12.18 -21.90
C LYS A 107 18.29 -11.98 -20.57
N VAL A 108 17.71 -12.43 -19.45
CA VAL A 108 18.29 -12.23 -18.10
C VAL A 108 19.11 -13.42 -17.58
N LYS A 109 19.10 -14.56 -18.28
CA LYS A 109 19.81 -15.79 -17.89
C LYS A 109 21.29 -15.55 -17.56
N HIS A 110 21.97 -14.68 -18.31
CA HIS A 110 23.38 -14.37 -18.06
C HIS A 110 23.63 -13.65 -16.73
N LEU A 111 22.64 -12.89 -16.22
CA LEU A 111 22.72 -12.21 -14.93
C LEU A 111 22.40 -13.15 -13.77
N LEU A 112 21.50 -14.11 -14.00
CA LEU A 112 20.99 -15.04 -12.99
C LEU A 112 21.74 -16.38 -12.95
N LYS A 113 22.68 -16.63 -13.86
CA LYS A 113 23.35 -17.92 -14.02
C LYS A 113 23.87 -18.50 -12.69
N ASP A 114 24.68 -17.73 -11.96
CA ASP A 114 25.27 -18.18 -10.69
C ASP A 114 24.20 -18.44 -9.62
N LEU A 115 23.12 -17.64 -9.62
CA LEU A 115 22.01 -17.79 -8.69
C LEU A 115 21.16 -19.04 -9.01
N ASP A 116 20.90 -19.30 -10.29
CA ASP A 116 20.15 -20.47 -10.76
C ASP A 116 20.92 -21.76 -10.47
N GLU A 117 22.23 -21.80 -10.73
CA GLU A 117 23.09 -22.95 -10.38
C GLU A 117 23.12 -23.21 -8.87
N LEU A 118 23.16 -22.15 -8.06
CA LEU A 118 23.09 -22.26 -6.60
C LEU A 118 21.71 -22.76 -6.14
N MET A 119 20.63 -22.28 -6.77
CA MET A 119 19.27 -22.71 -6.46
C MET A 119 19.06 -24.20 -6.75
N GLU A 120 19.57 -24.71 -7.86
CA GLU A 120 19.53 -26.14 -8.18
C GLU A 120 20.25 -26.97 -7.10
N ALA A 121 21.44 -26.53 -6.66
CA ALA A 121 22.18 -27.20 -5.59
C ALA A 121 21.42 -27.17 -4.24
N VAL A 122 20.73 -26.07 -3.92
CA VAL A 122 19.89 -25.96 -2.72
C VAL A 122 18.74 -26.95 -2.77
N LEU A 123 18.05 -27.04 -3.92
CA LEU A 123 16.93 -27.96 -4.11
C LEU A 123 17.38 -29.43 -4.06
N GLU A 124 18.50 -29.78 -4.69
CA GLU A 124 19.10 -31.11 -4.61
C GLU A 124 19.38 -31.49 -3.14
N ARG A 125 19.92 -30.55 -2.35
CA ARG A 125 20.24 -30.80 -0.94
C ARG A 125 19.01 -30.97 -0.04
N ILE A 126 17.93 -30.23 -0.33
CA ILE A 126 16.67 -30.30 0.43
C ILE A 126 15.84 -31.54 0.05
N LEU A 127 15.80 -31.91 -1.24
CA LEU A 127 14.92 -32.96 -1.75
C LEU A 127 15.57 -34.35 -1.82
N ALA A 128 16.88 -34.45 -2.11
CA ALA A 128 17.56 -35.71 -2.38
C ALA A 128 18.95 -35.79 -1.71
N PRO A 129 19.02 -35.82 -0.36
CA PRO A 129 20.28 -35.76 0.38
C PRO A 129 21.20 -36.97 0.15
N GLU A 130 20.66 -38.13 -0.24
CA GLU A 130 21.42 -39.39 -0.37
C GLU A 130 22.23 -39.49 -1.68
N GLN A 131 21.86 -38.75 -2.74
CA GLN A 131 22.57 -38.74 -4.03
C GLN A 131 23.74 -37.74 -4.09
N SER A 132 23.77 -36.77 -3.17
CA SER A 132 24.76 -35.67 -3.18
C SER A 132 26.20 -36.11 -2.87
N TYR A 133 26.42 -37.38 -2.45
CA TYR A 133 27.74 -37.92 -2.11
C TYR A 133 28.48 -38.54 -3.31
N ALA A 134 27.82 -38.71 -4.46
CA ALA A 134 28.43 -39.26 -5.65
C ALA A 134 28.34 -38.26 -6.82
N ASN A 135 29.43 -37.53 -7.06
CA ASN A 135 29.76 -36.84 -8.33
C ASN A 135 29.26 -35.39 -8.56
N ALA A 136 29.43 -34.46 -7.62
CA ALA A 136 29.33 -33.04 -7.96
C ALA A 136 30.44 -32.18 -7.34
N THR A 137 31.63 -32.18 -7.95
CA THR A 137 32.53 -31.01 -7.88
C THR A 137 32.02 -29.93 -8.83
N ARG A 138 30.78 -29.44 -8.63
CA ARG A 138 30.34 -28.18 -9.23
C ARG A 138 31.01 -27.07 -8.40
N THR A 139 31.87 -26.28 -9.02
CA THR A 139 32.45 -25.10 -8.38
C THR A 139 31.37 -24.04 -8.25
N LEU A 140 30.63 -24.07 -7.14
CA LEU A 140 29.58 -23.10 -6.84
C LEU A 140 30.20 -21.78 -6.37
N ASN A 141 29.63 -20.68 -6.85
CA ASN A 141 30.01 -19.34 -6.38
C ASN A 141 29.31 -19.02 -5.06
N PHE A 142 30.02 -19.22 -3.95
CA PHE A 142 29.47 -19.02 -2.61
C PHE A 142 29.38 -17.55 -2.16
N THR A 143 29.79 -16.57 -2.98
CA THR A 143 29.66 -15.15 -2.59
C THR A 143 28.22 -14.78 -2.30
N ILE A 144 27.28 -15.20 -3.16
CA ILE A 144 25.84 -14.96 -3.01
C ILE A 144 25.29 -15.71 -1.79
N TRP A 145 25.77 -16.93 -1.55
CA TRP A 145 25.34 -17.75 -0.41
C TRP A 145 25.75 -17.14 0.93
N ASN A 146 26.99 -16.65 1.02
CA ASN A 146 27.57 -16.19 2.27
C ASN A 146 26.89 -14.94 2.83
N ASP A 147 26.32 -14.10 1.96
CA ASP A 147 25.60 -12.89 2.38
C ASP A 147 24.32 -13.23 3.17
N THR A 148 23.58 -14.24 2.72
CA THR A 148 22.29 -14.64 3.32
C THR A 148 22.03 -16.14 3.17
N PRO A 149 22.73 -16.99 3.96
CA PRO A 149 22.60 -18.44 3.84
C PRO A 149 21.26 -18.93 4.40
N LEU A 150 20.73 -19.99 3.79
CA LEU A 150 19.62 -20.75 4.36
C LEU A 150 20.16 -21.76 5.37
N VAL A 151 19.59 -21.73 6.56
CA VAL A 151 19.97 -22.61 7.67
C VAL A 151 18.79 -23.46 8.10
N LEU A 152 19.11 -24.63 8.65
CA LEU A 152 18.17 -25.52 9.30
C LEU A 152 18.31 -25.34 10.81
N ILE A 153 17.20 -25.07 11.49
CA ILE A 153 17.13 -24.96 12.94
C ILE A 153 16.43 -26.22 13.45
N ASP A 154 17.16 -27.05 14.19
CA ASP A 154 16.65 -28.23 14.86
C ASP A 154 16.34 -27.91 16.32
N GLU A 155 15.06 -27.85 16.66
CA GLU A 155 14.55 -27.59 18.02
C GLU A 155 14.02 -28.87 18.70
N GLN A 156 14.36 -30.07 18.21
CA GLN A 156 13.93 -31.33 18.86
C GLN A 156 14.35 -31.43 20.33
N ASN A 157 15.48 -30.81 20.70
CA ASN A 157 15.87 -30.62 22.08
C ASN A 157 15.67 -29.15 22.50
N PRO A 158 14.64 -28.82 23.29
CA PRO A 158 14.37 -27.45 23.73
C PRO A 158 15.51 -26.81 24.53
N HIS A 159 16.39 -27.62 25.13
CA HIS A 159 17.51 -27.12 25.93
C HIS A 159 18.80 -26.93 25.12
N ARG A 160 18.84 -27.40 23.86
CA ARG A 160 20.01 -27.26 22.99
C ARG A 160 19.59 -27.23 21.51
N PRO A 161 19.08 -26.09 21.01
CA PRO A 161 18.79 -25.94 19.60
C PRO A 161 20.10 -25.96 18.79
N VAL A 162 20.08 -26.64 17.64
CA VAL A 162 21.24 -26.75 16.74
C VAL A 162 20.92 -26.02 15.44
N VAL A 163 21.83 -25.15 15.00
CA VAL A 163 21.73 -24.46 13.70
C VAL A 163 22.73 -25.10 12.75
N LEU A 164 22.22 -25.67 11.66
CA LEU A 164 22.99 -26.34 10.62
C LEU A 164 22.92 -25.50 9.34
N ASP A 165 24.08 -25.14 8.79
CA ASP A 165 24.16 -24.50 7.47
C ASP A 165 23.98 -25.57 6.38
N LEU A 166 23.17 -25.28 5.35
CA LEU A 166 22.85 -26.24 4.29
C LEU A 166 24.10 -26.66 3.49
N PHE A 167 25.04 -25.73 3.29
CA PHE A 167 26.34 -25.96 2.65
C PHE A 167 27.52 -25.88 3.62
N GLY A 168 27.28 -25.94 4.93
CA GLY A 168 28.34 -25.93 5.93
C GLY A 168 29.31 -27.11 5.75
N ASP A 169 30.60 -26.82 5.80
CA ASP A 169 31.68 -27.78 5.64
C ASP A 169 31.57 -28.97 6.61
N VAL A 170 31.63 -30.17 6.06
CA VAL A 170 31.74 -31.47 6.76
C VAL A 170 33.14 -31.64 7.41
N HIS A 171 34.02 -30.63 7.33
CA HIS A 171 35.46 -30.78 7.58
C HIS A 171 35.96 -30.50 9.01
N ASN A 172 35.10 -30.16 9.97
CA ASN A 172 35.48 -30.16 11.39
C ASN A 172 34.55 -31.04 12.22
N GLY A 173 34.52 -32.33 11.88
CA GLY A 173 34.09 -33.37 12.80
C GLY A 173 35.12 -33.51 13.94
N SER A 174 35.03 -32.66 14.96
CA SER A 174 35.41 -33.12 16.29
C SER A 174 34.46 -34.25 16.63
N ALA A 175 35.00 -35.46 16.66
CA ALA A 175 34.31 -36.67 17.03
C ALA A 175 33.72 -36.52 18.44
N ASP A 176 32.49 -36.03 18.52
CA ASP A 176 31.62 -36.31 19.64
C ASP A 176 30.20 -36.59 19.13
N SER A 177 29.96 -37.89 19.05
CA SER A 177 28.70 -38.62 18.91
C SER A 177 27.40 -37.81 18.78
N SER A 178 26.69 -38.03 17.65
CA SER A 178 25.22 -38.30 17.56
C SER A 178 24.39 -37.61 16.47
N LEU A 179 24.95 -37.04 15.38
CA LEU A 179 24.13 -36.71 14.21
C LEU A 179 24.88 -36.98 12.90
N ALA A 180 24.35 -37.95 12.13
CA ALA A 180 24.86 -38.26 10.80
C ALA A 180 24.69 -37.05 9.86
N PRO A 181 25.73 -36.63 9.12
CA PRO A 181 25.62 -35.58 8.11
C PRO A 181 24.71 -36.08 6.99
N GLY A 182 23.64 -35.36 6.70
CA GLY A 182 22.72 -35.70 5.60
C GLY A 182 21.28 -36.04 5.98
N ARG A 183 20.84 -35.89 7.24
CA ARG A 183 19.40 -35.94 7.54
C ARG A 183 18.71 -34.64 7.12
N THR A 184 17.88 -34.73 6.09
CA THR A 184 16.81 -33.75 5.84
C THR A 184 15.90 -33.72 7.06
N CYS A 185 15.67 -32.51 7.58
CA CYS A 185 14.96 -32.25 8.81
C CYS A 185 13.44 -32.34 8.55
N THR A 186 12.91 -33.55 8.40
CA THR A 186 11.50 -33.84 8.11
C THR A 186 10.63 -34.05 9.37
N ALA A 187 11.24 -33.99 10.56
CA ALA A 187 10.57 -34.19 11.84
C ALA A 187 9.82 -32.93 12.31
N GLN A 188 8.71 -33.12 13.04
CA GLN A 188 8.02 -32.05 13.77
C GLN A 188 8.99 -31.43 14.80
N GLY A 189 9.53 -30.25 14.49
CA GLY A 189 10.56 -29.57 15.31
C GLY A 189 11.68 -28.93 14.49
N CYS A 190 11.79 -29.28 13.21
CA CYS A 190 12.71 -28.70 12.27
C CYS A 190 12.12 -27.47 11.57
N LYS A 191 12.88 -26.37 11.50
CA LYS A 191 12.47 -25.14 10.79
C LYS A 191 13.56 -24.72 9.81
N VAL A 192 13.15 -24.21 8.65
CA VAL A 192 14.07 -23.55 7.72
C VAL A 192 14.07 -22.06 8.03
N ALA A 193 15.23 -21.44 8.08
CA ALA A 193 15.35 -20.01 8.31
C ALA A 193 16.40 -19.37 7.41
N MET A 194 16.21 -18.09 7.10
CA MET A 194 17.27 -17.26 6.50
C MET A 194 18.05 -16.58 7.62
N ARG A 195 19.38 -16.72 7.62
CA ARG A 195 20.25 -16.01 8.55
C ARG A 195 20.61 -14.64 7.97
N LEU A 196 20.17 -13.57 8.63
CA LEU A 196 20.42 -12.18 8.25
C LEU A 196 21.37 -11.57 9.26
N CYS A 197 22.60 -11.28 8.86
CA CYS A 197 23.62 -10.73 9.75
C CYS A 197 23.89 -9.25 9.47
N SER A 198 24.04 -8.48 10.55
CA SER A 198 24.52 -7.10 10.54
C SER A 198 25.92 -7.03 11.16
N LEU A 199 26.67 -5.97 10.85
CA LEU A 199 27.97 -5.63 11.48
C LEU A 199 28.96 -6.81 11.50
N ASN A 200 29.53 -7.16 10.33
CA ASN A 200 30.56 -8.20 10.17
C ASN A 200 30.20 -9.57 10.81
N GLY A 201 28.92 -9.95 10.82
CA GLY A 201 28.49 -11.27 11.30
C GLY A 201 28.25 -11.38 12.81
N THR A 202 28.34 -10.29 13.57
CA THR A 202 28.23 -10.32 15.04
C THR A 202 26.78 -10.31 15.54
N ALA A 203 25.88 -9.62 14.83
CA ALA A 203 24.46 -9.55 15.17
C ALA A 203 23.63 -10.20 14.07
N CYS A 204 23.26 -11.47 14.25
CA CYS A 204 22.45 -12.22 13.29
C CYS A 204 21.03 -12.43 13.81
N THR A 205 20.06 -12.18 12.94
CA THR A 205 18.64 -12.51 13.14
C THR A 205 18.24 -13.63 12.19
N PHE A 206 17.24 -14.41 12.59
CA PHE A 206 16.73 -15.53 11.80
C PHE A 206 15.30 -15.25 11.36
N ARG A 207 15.09 -15.19 10.05
CA ARG A 207 13.73 -15.14 9.48
C ARG A 207 13.24 -16.57 9.31
N ASN A 208 12.40 -17.00 10.25
CA ASN A 208 11.89 -18.37 10.30
C ASN A 208 10.77 -18.59 9.28
N PHE A 209 10.77 -19.77 8.65
CA PHE A 209 9.73 -20.21 7.72
C PHE A 209 9.13 -21.53 8.19
N THR A 210 7.83 -21.69 7.95
CA THR A 210 7.09 -22.92 8.24
C THR A 210 7.24 -23.96 7.13
N SER A 211 7.55 -23.54 5.90
CA SER A 211 7.73 -24.40 4.74
C SER A 211 9.05 -24.11 4.03
N ALA A 212 9.75 -25.16 3.61
CA ALA A 212 10.94 -25.06 2.77
C ALA A 212 10.66 -24.40 1.42
N THR A 213 9.48 -24.66 0.81
CA THR A 213 9.11 -24.04 -0.48
C THR A 213 9.03 -22.52 -0.38
N HIS A 214 8.42 -22.02 0.71
CA HIS A 214 8.31 -20.59 0.98
C HIS A 214 9.68 -19.98 1.28
N ALA A 215 10.52 -20.66 2.07
CA ALA A 215 11.86 -20.20 2.38
C ALA A 215 12.72 -20.04 1.13
N VAL A 216 12.71 -21.04 0.25
CA VAL A 216 13.50 -21.06 -0.98
C VAL A 216 13.01 -20.00 -1.99
N THR A 217 11.70 -19.82 -2.13
CA THR A 217 11.11 -18.79 -3.00
C THR A 217 11.47 -17.37 -2.53
N GLU A 218 11.28 -17.09 -1.23
CA GLU A 218 11.62 -15.78 -0.65
C GLU A 218 13.12 -15.49 -0.72
N TRP A 219 13.95 -16.51 -0.49
CA TRP A 219 15.39 -16.38 -0.60
C TRP A 219 15.82 -16.03 -2.03
N TYR A 220 15.29 -16.73 -3.04
CA TYR A 220 15.60 -16.45 -4.43
C TYR A 220 15.12 -15.05 -4.84
N GLN A 221 13.92 -14.65 -4.42
CA GLN A 221 13.40 -13.32 -4.68
C GLN A 221 14.30 -12.22 -4.09
N LEU A 222 14.82 -12.43 -2.87
CA LEU A 222 15.75 -11.50 -2.23
C LEU A 222 17.05 -11.37 -3.04
N GLN A 223 17.65 -12.50 -3.46
CA GLN A 223 18.88 -12.48 -4.25
C GLN A 223 18.68 -11.83 -5.63
N ALA A 224 17.61 -12.22 -6.33
CA ALA A 224 17.28 -11.66 -7.63
C ALA A 224 17.07 -10.14 -7.56
N THR A 225 16.38 -9.67 -6.51
CA THR A 225 16.19 -8.22 -6.28
C THR A 225 17.53 -7.50 -6.10
N ASN A 226 18.48 -8.07 -5.35
CA ASN A 226 19.80 -7.50 -5.19
C ASN A 226 20.54 -7.41 -6.55
N ILE A 227 20.52 -8.47 -7.35
CA ILE A 227 21.13 -8.50 -8.69
C ILE A 227 20.52 -7.43 -9.59
N PHE A 228 19.18 -7.38 -9.70
CA PHE A 228 18.51 -6.41 -10.56
C PHE A 228 18.69 -4.96 -10.09
N SER A 229 18.84 -4.71 -8.79
CA SER A 229 19.08 -3.37 -8.27
C SER A 229 20.39 -2.73 -8.75
N GLN A 230 21.37 -3.55 -9.16
CA GLN A 230 22.66 -3.12 -9.68
C GLN A 230 22.62 -2.79 -11.18
N VAL A 231 21.53 -3.15 -11.87
CA VAL A 231 21.36 -2.94 -13.31
C VAL A 231 20.54 -1.66 -13.56
N PRO A 232 20.98 -0.78 -14.47
CA PRO A 232 20.19 0.40 -14.84
C PRO A 232 18.79 0.05 -15.36
N THR A 233 17.79 0.84 -14.97
CA THR A 233 16.37 0.60 -15.30
C THR A 233 16.08 0.55 -16.80
N HIS A 234 16.72 1.39 -17.62
CA HIS A 234 16.54 1.37 -19.08
C HIS A 234 16.91 0.01 -19.69
N LYS A 235 18.00 -0.59 -19.19
CA LYS A 235 18.51 -1.89 -19.66
C LYS A 235 17.61 -3.02 -19.19
N LEU A 236 17.06 -2.93 -17.98
CA LEU A 236 16.04 -3.86 -17.48
C LEU A 236 14.75 -3.81 -18.31
N ALA A 237 14.31 -2.62 -18.70
CA ALA A 237 13.11 -2.45 -19.54
C ALA A 237 13.28 -3.11 -20.93
N GLU A 238 14.48 -3.05 -21.53
CA GLU A 238 14.80 -3.75 -22.80
C GLU A 238 14.81 -5.29 -22.66
N MET A 239 15.10 -5.79 -21.47
CA MET A 239 15.07 -7.23 -21.14
C MET A 239 13.68 -7.74 -20.77
N SER A 240 12.73 -6.84 -20.49
CA SER A 240 11.34 -7.17 -20.19
C SER A 240 10.53 -7.46 -21.46
N TYR A 241 9.24 -7.80 -21.29
CA TYR A 241 8.33 -8.12 -22.39
C TYR A 241 7.96 -6.83 -23.15
N PRO A 242 8.14 -6.79 -24.48
CA PRO A 242 7.74 -5.65 -25.29
C PRO A 242 6.23 -5.66 -25.55
N ALA A 243 5.67 -4.48 -25.84
CA ALA A 243 4.24 -4.27 -26.02
C ALA A 243 3.71 -5.06 -27.22
N GLU A 244 4.50 -5.11 -28.29
CA GLU A 244 4.18 -5.82 -29.54
C GLU A 244 4.00 -7.32 -29.34
N ARG A 245 4.72 -7.90 -28.36
CA ARG A 245 4.61 -9.31 -28.04
C ARG A 245 3.44 -9.54 -27.09
N LEU A 246 3.34 -8.76 -26.01
CA LEU A 246 2.31 -8.98 -24.99
C LEU A 246 0.89 -8.71 -25.51
N ILE A 247 0.68 -7.70 -26.36
CA ILE A 247 -0.65 -7.27 -26.82
C ILE A 247 -0.79 -7.60 -28.31
N LEU A 248 -1.42 -8.74 -28.62
CA LEU A 248 -1.60 -9.21 -30.00
C LEU A 248 -2.75 -8.50 -30.72
N ALA A 249 -3.87 -8.31 -30.01
CA ALA A 249 -5.04 -7.64 -30.56
C ALA A 249 -5.70 -6.74 -29.53
N CYS A 250 -6.23 -5.61 -29.99
CA CYS A 250 -6.95 -4.64 -29.19
C CYS A 250 -8.13 -4.09 -29.99
N LEU A 251 -9.30 -4.08 -29.37
CA LEU A 251 -10.51 -3.49 -29.90
C LEU A 251 -11.25 -2.78 -28.77
N PHE A 252 -11.60 -1.52 -28.97
CA PHE A 252 -12.41 -0.75 -28.03
C PHE A 252 -13.74 -0.40 -28.69
N GLY A 253 -14.81 -1.08 -28.31
CA GLY A 253 -16.08 -1.04 -29.03
C GLY A 253 -15.91 -1.48 -30.48
N SER A 254 -16.11 -0.56 -31.43
CA SER A 254 -15.87 -0.79 -32.87
C SER A 254 -14.54 -0.21 -33.37
N GLU A 255 -13.77 0.46 -32.52
CA GLU A 255 -12.53 1.13 -32.92
C GLU A 255 -11.32 0.22 -32.69
N PRO A 256 -10.54 -0.10 -33.75
CA PRO A 256 -9.33 -0.89 -33.59
C PRO A 256 -8.26 -0.07 -32.86
N CYS A 257 -7.60 -0.70 -31.90
CA CYS A 257 -6.44 -0.14 -31.20
C CYS A 257 -5.22 -1.03 -31.40
N SER A 258 -4.04 -0.48 -31.14
CA SER A 258 -2.77 -1.20 -31.24
C SER A 258 -1.97 -1.02 -29.95
N TYR A 259 -0.90 -1.79 -29.80
CA TYR A 259 0.06 -1.66 -28.70
C TYR A 259 0.62 -0.23 -28.56
N ARG A 260 0.61 0.57 -29.64
CA ARG A 260 1.02 1.99 -29.64
C ARG A 260 0.09 2.92 -28.87
N ASN A 261 -1.17 2.52 -28.66
CA ASN A 261 -2.13 3.28 -27.87
C ASN A 261 -1.97 3.05 -26.35
N PHE A 262 -0.99 2.24 -25.95
CA PHE A 262 -0.71 1.96 -24.55
C PHE A 262 0.52 2.74 -24.09
N THR A 263 0.40 3.39 -22.94
CA THR A 263 1.55 4.02 -22.31
C THR A 263 2.35 2.98 -21.54
N SER A 264 3.65 2.91 -21.79
CA SER A 264 4.57 2.02 -21.09
C SER A 264 5.03 2.62 -19.77
N ILE A 265 5.02 1.81 -18.71
CA ILE A 265 5.69 2.10 -17.43
C ILE A 265 6.54 0.90 -17.03
N PHE A 266 7.59 1.13 -16.25
CA PHE A 266 8.43 0.05 -15.71
C PHE A 266 8.13 -0.15 -14.22
N HIS A 267 7.69 -1.35 -13.86
CA HIS A 267 7.43 -1.77 -12.49
C HIS A 267 8.51 -2.76 -12.02
N PRO A 268 9.18 -2.54 -10.88
CA PRO A 268 10.28 -3.42 -10.44
C PRO A 268 9.90 -4.91 -10.30
N ASP A 269 8.70 -5.20 -9.78
CA ASP A 269 8.25 -6.58 -9.55
C ASP A 269 7.61 -7.25 -10.79
N TYR A 270 7.18 -6.47 -11.79
CA TYR A 270 6.38 -6.97 -12.93
C TYR A 270 6.93 -6.58 -14.30
N GLY A 271 8.08 -5.89 -14.35
CA GLY A 271 8.70 -5.45 -15.59
C GLY A 271 7.91 -4.36 -16.29
N ASN A 272 7.86 -4.42 -17.62
CA ASN A 272 7.10 -3.48 -18.42
C ASN A 272 5.59 -3.74 -18.27
N CYS A 273 4.87 -2.68 -17.94
CA CYS A 273 3.42 -2.66 -17.89
C CYS A 273 2.87 -1.61 -18.86
N TYR A 274 1.67 -1.87 -19.37
CA TYR A 274 1.06 -1.12 -20.45
C TYR A 274 -0.32 -0.63 -20.05
N ILE A 275 -0.56 0.67 -20.19
CA ILE A 275 -1.77 1.33 -19.70
C ILE A 275 -2.60 1.82 -20.88
N PHE A 276 -3.79 1.25 -21.03
CA PHE A 276 -4.81 1.75 -21.95
C PHE A 276 -5.53 2.95 -21.32
N ASN A 277 -5.82 3.97 -22.13
CA ASN A 277 -6.66 5.11 -21.76
C ASN A 277 -6.24 5.87 -20.48
N TRP A 278 -4.93 6.08 -20.28
CA TRP A 278 -4.43 6.70 -19.04
C TRP A 278 -4.81 8.18 -18.88
N GLY A 279 -5.04 8.90 -19.98
CA GLY A 279 -5.42 10.31 -19.96
C GLY A 279 -4.28 11.32 -19.73
N MET A 280 -3.02 10.85 -19.80
CA MET A 280 -1.82 11.70 -19.65
C MET A 280 -1.44 12.43 -20.96
N THR A 281 -1.47 11.71 -22.08
CA THR A 281 -1.11 12.24 -23.41
C THR A 281 -2.35 12.67 -24.18
N GLU A 282 -3.31 11.77 -24.32
CA GLU A 282 -4.55 11.97 -25.05
C GLU A 282 -5.74 12.15 -24.09
N LYS A 283 -6.86 12.62 -24.62
CA LYS A 283 -8.10 12.69 -23.85
C LYS A 283 -8.62 11.28 -23.57
N ALA A 284 -9.23 11.10 -22.40
CA ALA A 284 -9.81 9.83 -22.03
C ALA A 284 -10.97 9.47 -22.99
N LEU A 285 -11.01 8.20 -23.39
CA LEU A 285 -12.06 7.65 -24.24
C LEU A 285 -13.32 7.41 -23.39
N PRO A 286 -14.48 7.96 -23.77
CA PRO A 286 -15.73 7.73 -23.05
C PRO A 286 -16.38 6.40 -23.44
N SER A 287 -17.15 5.83 -22.51
CA SER A 287 -18.06 4.73 -22.78
C SER A 287 -19.48 5.10 -22.31
N ALA A 288 -20.44 5.03 -23.22
CA ALA A 288 -21.85 5.37 -22.96
C ALA A 288 -22.76 4.15 -22.87
N ASN A 289 -22.40 3.07 -23.55
CA ASN A 289 -23.27 1.91 -23.71
C ASN A 289 -22.75 0.74 -22.87
N PRO A 290 -23.58 0.15 -21.99
CA PRO A 290 -23.21 -1.07 -21.30
C PRO A 290 -23.20 -2.26 -22.27
N GLY A 291 -22.30 -3.21 -22.06
CA GLY A 291 -22.22 -4.46 -22.81
C GLY A 291 -20.80 -4.79 -23.28
N ALA A 292 -20.49 -6.09 -23.40
CA ALA A 292 -19.17 -6.57 -23.79
C ALA A 292 -18.75 -6.12 -25.20
N GLU A 293 -19.71 -5.92 -26.11
CA GLU A 293 -19.47 -5.43 -27.48
C GLU A 293 -18.98 -3.98 -27.53
N PHE A 294 -19.26 -3.17 -26.50
CA PHE A 294 -18.89 -1.76 -26.44
C PHE A 294 -17.70 -1.49 -25.51
N GLY A 295 -17.16 -2.54 -24.89
CA GLY A 295 -16.03 -2.46 -23.97
C GLY A 295 -14.67 -2.65 -24.66
N LEU A 296 -13.64 -2.83 -23.82
CA LEU A 296 -12.30 -3.17 -24.26
C LEU A 296 -12.18 -4.70 -24.42
N LYS A 297 -11.79 -5.15 -25.61
CA LYS A 297 -11.46 -6.54 -25.92
C LYS A 297 -9.96 -6.63 -26.24
N LEU A 298 -9.27 -7.56 -25.58
CA LEU A 298 -7.83 -7.76 -25.71
C LEU A 298 -7.52 -9.23 -25.94
N ILE A 299 -6.51 -9.48 -26.78
CA ILE A 299 -5.88 -10.80 -26.89
C ILE A 299 -4.42 -10.62 -26.49
N LEU A 300 -4.01 -11.31 -25.44
CA LEU A 300 -2.67 -11.23 -24.87
C LEU A 300 -1.86 -12.49 -25.22
N ASP A 301 -0.59 -12.31 -25.55
CA ASP A 301 0.37 -13.42 -25.67
C ASP A 301 1.18 -13.55 -24.38
N ILE A 302 1.09 -14.72 -23.77
CA ILE A 302 1.77 -15.02 -22.51
C ILE A 302 2.80 -16.12 -22.81
N GLY A 303 4.03 -15.71 -23.13
CA GLY A 303 5.16 -16.61 -23.43
C GLY A 303 5.70 -17.31 -22.18
N GLN A 304 4.94 -18.28 -21.65
CA GLN A 304 5.24 -19.00 -20.41
C GLN A 304 6.58 -19.75 -20.45
N GLU A 305 7.03 -20.14 -21.65
CA GLU A 305 8.31 -20.79 -21.87
C GLU A 305 9.53 -19.90 -21.58
N ASP A 306 9.34 -18.58 -21.57
CA ASP A 306 10.39 -17.59 -21.32
C ASP A 306 10.29 -16.97 -19.92
N TYR A 307 9.53 -17.60 -19.01
CA TYR A 307 9.40 -17.15 -17.63
C TYR A 307 10.64 -17.48 -16.81
N VAL A 308 10.95 -16.61 -15.84
CA VAL A 308 12.03 -16.86 -14.87
C VAL A 308 11.60 -17.96 -13.89
N PRO A 309 12.19 -19.17 -13.94
CA PRO A 309 11.61 -20.38 -13.31
C PRO A 309 11.44 -20.31 -11.79
N PHE A 310 12.40 -19.69 -11.09
CA PHE A 310 12.40 -19.64 -9.62
C PHE A 310 11.84 -18.33 -9.05
N LEU A 311 11.49 -17.37 -9.91
CA LEU A 311 10.92 -16.08 -9.52
C LEU A 311 9.40 -16.03 -9.74
N THR A 312 8.93 -16.61 -10.84
CA THR A 312 7.52 -16.52 -11.25
C THR A 312 6.89 -17.91 -11.29
N SER A 313 6.03 -18.20 -10.32
CA SER A 313 5.23 -19.43 -10.28
C SER A 313 3.84 -19.28 -10.93
N THR A 314 3.32 -18.06 -11.01
CA THR A 314 1.99 -17.78 -11.54
C THR A 314 2.04 -17.53 -13.05
N ALA A 315 1.29 -18.33 -13.81
CA ALA A 315 1.16 -18.17 -15.26
C ALA A 315 -0.10 -17.36 -15.61
N GLY A 316 0.07 -16.19 -16.23
CA GLY A 316 -1.02 -15.31 -16.63
C GLY A 316 -0.60 -13.85 -16.71
N ALA A 317 -1.60 -12.98 -16.85
CA ALA A 317 -1.42 -11.53 -16.83
C ALA A 317 -2.00 -10.92 -15.55
N ARG A 318 -1.40 -9.83 -15.09
CA ARG A 318 -1.96 -8.94 -14.07
C ARG A 318 -2.73 -7.82 -14.75
N LEU A 319 -3.95 -7.57 -14.27
CA LEU A 319 -4.83 -6.50 -14.75
C LEU A 319 -5.20 -5.60 -13.58
N LEU A 320 -5.22 -4.28 -13.82
CA LEU A 320 -5.71 -3.30 -12.86
C LEU A 320 -6.58 -2.26 -13.57
N LEU A 321 -7.72 -1.97 -12.97
CA LEU A 321 -8.58 -0.86 -13.36
C LEU A 321 -8.36 0.28 -12.36
N HIS A 322 -8.05 1.48 -12.85
CA HIS A 322 -7.83 2.64 -12.00
C HIS A 322 -8.29 3.94 -12.67
N GLU A 323 -8.31 5.01 -11.89
CA GLU A 323 -8.66 6.35 -12.36
C GLU A 323 -7.67 6.87 -13.42
N GLN A 324 -8.12 7.78 -14.27
CA GLN A 324 -7.23 8.48 -15.20
C GLN A 324 -6.22 9.34 -14.43
N ARG A 325 -5.00 9.44 -14.95
CA ARG A 325 -3.90 10.22 -14.36
C ARG A 325 -3.52 9.82 -12.93
N SER A 326 -3.90 8.63 -12.46
CA SER A 326 -3.40 8.05 -11.22
C SER A 326 -2.30 7.02 -11.52
N TYR A 327 -1.42 6.79 -10.55
CA TYR A 327 -0.40 5.75 -10.66
C TYR A 327 -0.99 4.36 -10.35
N PRO A 328 -0.72 3.33 -11.17
CA PRO A 328 -1.29 2.00 -10.96
C PRO A 328 -0.55 1.19 -9.88
N PHE A 329 -1.21 0.95 -8.73
CA PHE A 329 -0.69 0.11 -7.64
C PHE A 329 -1.00 -1.39 -7.86
N ILE A 330 -0.34 -1.99 -8.85
CA ILE A 330 -0.69 -3.32 -9.40
C ILE A 330 -0.47 -4.46 -8.41
N LYS A 331 0.51 -4.32 -7.52
CA LYS A 331 0.80 -5.31 -6.49
C LYS A 331 -0.34 -5.45 -5.49
N ASP A 332 -0.96 -4.32 -5.12
CA ASP A 332 -1.96 -4.23 -4.06
C ASP A 332 -3.38 -4.47 -4.59
N GLU A 333 -3.72 -3.87 -5.73
CA GLU A 333 -5.09 -3.83 -6.25
C GLU A 333 -5.29 -4.66 -7.53
N GLY A 334 -4.23 -5.22 -8.11
CA GLY A 334 -4.30 -5.98 -9.35
C GLY A 334 -5.01 -7.32 -9.19
N ILE A 335 -5.71 -7.74 -10.25
CA ILE A 335 -6.31 -9.07 -10.39
C ILE A 335 -5.53 -9.91 -11.41
N TYR A 336 -5.64 -11.23 -11.33
CA TYR A 336 -5.04 -12.13 -12.32
C TYR A 336 -6.05 -12.49 -13.42
N ALA A 337 -5.57 -12.52 -14.66
CA ALA A 337 -6.27 -13.14 -15.79
C ALA A 337 -5.53 -14.41 -16.21
N MET A 338 -6.29 -15.51 -16.30
CA MET A 338 -5.76 -16.83 -16.62
C MET A 338 -5.47 -16.95 -18.12
N SER A 339 -4.31 -17.52 -18.45
CA SER A 339 -3.95 -17.83 -19.84
C SER A 339 -4.87 -18.90 -20.43
N GLY A 340 -5.13 -18.82 -21.74
CA GLY A 340 -5.98 -19.79 -22.44
C GLY A 340 -7.48 -19.69 -22.14
N THR A 341 -7.93 -18.63 -21.47
CA THR A 341 -9.35 -18.40 -21.14
C THR A 341 -9.79 -16.99 -21.52
N GLU A 342 -11.10 -16.80 -21.72
CA GLU A 342 -11.71 -15.48 -21.82
C GLU A 342 -12.13 -15.01 -20.42
N THR A 343 -11.48 -13.97 -19.90
CA THR A 343 -11.82 -13.38 -18.60
C THR A 343 -12.75 -12.18 -18.81
N SER A 344 -14.06 -12.38 -18.63
CA SER A 344 -15.06 -11.30 -18.74
C SER A 344 -15.17 -10.49 -17.44
N ILE A 345 -14.81 -9.21 -17.47
CA ILE A 345 -14.82 -8.31 -16.31
C ILE A 345 -15.91 -7.25 -16.48
N GLY A 346 -16.96 -7.32 -15.67
CA GLY A 346 -17.97 -6.26 -15.54
C GLY A 346 -17.49 -5.20 -14.56
N VAL A 347 -17.54 -3.93 -14.96
CA VAL A 347 -17.03 -2.81 -14.16
C VAL A 347 -18.18 -1.99 -13.57
N LEU A 348 -18.05 -1.64 -12.29
CA LEU A 348 -18.92 -0.71 -11.58
C LEU A 348 -18.07 0.43 -11.01
N VAL A 349 -18.49 1.67 -11.22
CA VAL A 349 -17.82 2.85 -10.66
C VAL A 349 -18.50 3.23 -9.35
N ASP A 350 -17.82 2.99 -8.24
CA ASP A 350 -18.22 3.45 -6.91
C ASP A 350 -17.43 4.72 -6.54
N LYS A 351 -18.12 5.80 -6.16
CA LYS A 351 -17.52 7.10 -5.85
C LYS A 351 -18.00 7.61 -4.51
N LEU A 352 -17.03 8.01 -3.68
CA LEU A 352 -17.27 8.63 -2.38
C LEU A 352 -16.80 10.08 -2.40
N GLU A 353 -17.74 11.02 -2.42
CA GLU A 353 -17.46 12.45 -2.30
C GLU A 353 -17.49 12.88 -0.83
N ARG A 354 -16.40 13.49 -0.36
CA ARG A 354 -16.28 14.01 1.02
C ARG A 354 -16.42 15.53 0.99
N MET A 355 -17.06 16.10 2.02
CA MET A 355 -17.29 17.56 2.13
C MET A 355 -16.03 18.40 2.38
N GLY A 356 -14.88 17.76 2.65
CA GLY A 356 -13.60 18.44 2.85
C GLY A 356 -13.30 18.78 4.32
N GLU A 357 -12.21 19.51 4.52
CA GLU A 357 -11.86 20.09 5.82
C GLU A 357 -12.81 21.28 6.12
N PRO A 358 -13.26 21.44 7.39
CA PRO A 358 -14.17 22.50 7.80
C PRO A 358 -13.72 23.95 7.53
#